data_AF-A0A4U0W6X2-F1
#
_entry.id   AF-A0A4U0W6X2-F1
#
_cell.length_a   1.000
_cell.length_b   1.000
_cell.length_c   1.000
_cell.angle_alpha   90.00
_cell.angle_beta   90.00
_cell.angle_gamma   90.00
#
_symmetry.space_group_name_H-M   'P 1'
#
loop_
_entity.id
_entity.type
_entity.pdbx_description
1 polymer ?
#
loop_
_entity_poly.entity_id
_entity_poly.type
_entity_poly.pdbx_seq_one_letter_code
_entity_poly.pdbx_strand_id
1 'polypeptide(L)'
;MLVGASGILVSLIMECVLQALYAGGTNKAGQRAAIFFIYLFIVFWSSCFDATQFLYLSEIFPTEVRGQGTAVGMFNWFAAQIVILCAGPVALNNITWKFFLVLICPTALYIPVIYFFFPETNNRSLEDINTQFGEEVAVHFAGATEAEIKEYERAIQMEGTQNFGKASVFHTETKV
;
A
#
# COMPACT_ATOMS: atom_id res chain seq x y z
N MET A 1 9.18 -2.07 -1.27
CA MET A 1 8.44 -1.59 -2.47
C MET A 1 9.38 -1.26 -3.64
N LEU A 2 10.40 -0.42 -3.47
CA LEU A 2 11.33 0.00 -4.54
C LEU A 2 12.07 -1.16 -5.22
N VAL A 3 12.60 -2.12 -4.44
CA VAL A 3 13.28 -3.31 -4.98
C VAL A 3 12.33 -4.13 -5.86
N GLY A 4 11.10 -4.35 -5.42
CA GLY A 4 10.07 -5.03 -6.22
C GLY A 4 9.73 -4.28 -7.52
N ALA A 5 9.53 -2.96 -7.44
CA ALA A 5 9.24 -2.12 -8.61
C ALA A 5 10.39 -2.12 -9.64
N SER A 6 11.65 -2.06 -9.17
CA SER A 6 12.82 -2.16 -10.03
C SER A 6 12.96 -3.54 -10.69
N GLY A 7 12.70 -4.62 -9.96
CA GLY A 7 12.72 -5.99 -10.49
C GLY A 7 11.63 -6.22 -11.54
N ILE A 8 10.44 -5.65 -11.33
CA ILE A 8 9.35 -5.64 -12.30
C ILE A 8 9.77 -4.89 -13.57
N LEU A 9 10.33 -3.68 -13.43
CA LEU A 9 10.75 -2.86 -14.58
C LEU A 9 11.80 -3.58 -15.43
N VAL A 10 12.84 -4.13 -14.80
CA VAL A 10 13.90 -4.86 -15.52
C VAL A 10 13.33 -6.09 -16.23
N SER A 11 12.45 -6.84 -15.57
CA SER A 11 11.82 -8.04 -16.16
C SER A 11 10.95 -7.67 -17.37
N LEU A 12 10.17 -6.58 -17.29
CA LEU A 12 9.33 -6.10 -18.39
C LEU A 12 10.16 -5.57 -19.57
N ILE A 13 11.26 -4.85 -19.32
CA ILE A 13 12.15 -4.38 -20.38
C ILE A 13 12.77 -5.58 -21.12
N MET A 14 13.28 -6.57 -20.37
CA MET A 14 13.86 -7.77 -20.97
C MET A 14 12.81 -8.56 -21.77
N GLU A 15 11.60 -8.69 -21.26
CA GLU A 15 10.50 -9.32 -21.99
C GLU A 15 10.15 -8.55 -23.28
N CYS A 16 10.08 -7.22 -23.22
CA CYS A 16 9.81 -6.39 -24.39
C CYS A 16 10.88 -6.57 -25.47
N VAL A 17 12.16 -6.59 -25.10
CA VAL A 17 13.28 -6.76 -26.04
C VAL A 17 13.23 -8.16 -26.66
N LEU A 18 13.00 -9.20 -25.86
CA LEU A 18 12.95 -10.57 -26.37
C LEU A 18 11.74 -10.79 -27.28
N GLN A 19 10.59 -10.21 -26.97
CA GLN A 19 9.43 -10.25 -27.87
C GLN A 19 9.66 -9.45 -29.15
N ALA A 20 10.32 -8.29 -29.08
CA ALA A 20 10.64 -7.52 -30.29
C ALA A 20 11.61 -8.27 -31.23
N LEU A 21 12.55 -9.05 -30.69
CA LEU A 21 13.56 -9.77 -31.46
C LEU A 21 13.14 -11.17 -31.91
N TYR A 22 12.31 -11.87 -31.12
CA TYR A 22 12.04 -13.29 -31.31
C TYR A 22 10.55 -13.64 -31.48
N ALA A 23 9.63 -12.67 -31.45
CA ALA A 23 8.23 -12.93 -31.78
C ALA A 23 8.10 -13.42 -33.23
N GLY A 24 7.66 -14.67 -33.41
CA GLY A 24 7.50 -15.31 -34.72
C GLY A 24 8.79 -15.83 -35.37
N GLY A 25 9.94 -15.73 -34.70
CA GLY A 25 11.21 -16.27 -35.19
C GLY A 25 11.34 -17.79 -35.01
N THR A 26 12.34 -18.38 -35.68
CA THR A 26 12.69 -19.81 -35.54
C THR A 26 13.58 -20.11 -34.31
N ASN A 27 14.08 -19.07 -33.63
CA ASN A 27 15.00 -19.20 -32.51
C ASN A 27 14.25 -19.58 -31.21
N LYS A 28 14.16 -20.90 -30.97
CA LYS A 28 13.52 -21.47 -29.78
C LYS A 28 14.19 -21.06 -28.46
N ALA A 29 15.49 -20.75 -28.47
CA ALA A 29 16.19 -20.33 -27.25
C ALA A 29 15.72 -18.94 -26.78
N GLY A 30 15.57 -18.00 -27.72
CA GLY A 30 15.06 -16.65 -27.43
C GLY A 30 13.62 -16.66 -26.89
N GLN A 31 12.76 -17.53 -27.44
CA GLN A 31 11.38 -17.69 -26.96
C GLN A 31 11.31 -18.29 -25.55
N ARG A 32 12.19 -19.26 -25.23
CA ARG A 32 12.28 -19.81 -23.87
C ARG A 32 12.81 -18.77 -22.87
N ALA A 33 13.71 -17.90 -23.30
CA ALA A 33 14.17 -16.78 -22.48
C ALA A 33 13.03 -15.79 -22.16
N ALA A 34 12.19 -15.45 -23.14
CA ALA A 34 11.02 -14.59 -22.89
C ALA A 34 10.08 -15.20 -21.83
N ILE A 35 9.76 -16.50 -21.97
CA ILE A 35 8.97 -17.21 -20.97
C ILE A 35 9.63 -17.16 -19.57
N PHE A 36 10.97 -17.24 -19.48
CA PHE A 36 11.64 -17.07 -18.20
C PHE A 36 11.43 -15.68 -17.59
N PHE A 37 11.54 -14.61 -18.38
CA PHE A 37 11.37 -13.24 -17.89
C PHE A 37 9.93 -12.91 -17.49
N ILE A 38 8.91 -13.48 -18.17
CA ILE A 38 7.52 -13.30 -17.73
C ILE A 38 7.26 -13.98 -16.38
N TYR A 39 7.86 -15.16 -16.12
CA TYR A 39 7.79 -15.77 -14.79
C TYR A 39 8.59 -15.00 -13.74
N LEU A 40 9.74 -14.44 -14.11
CA LEU A 40 10.52 -13.59 -13.21
C LEU A 40 9.73 -12.33 -12.80
N PHE A 41 9.01 -11.72 -13.74
CA PHE A 41 8.07 -10.64 -13.47
C PHE A 41 7.02 -11.07 -12.43
N ILE A 42 6.40 -12.24 -12.59
CA ILE A 42 5.39 -12.76 -11.65
C ILE A 42 5.97 -12.93 -10.24
N VAL A 43 7.22 -13.41 -10.12
CA VAL A 43 7.89 -13.56 -8.83
C VAL A 43 8.05 -12.22 -8.13
N PHE A 44 8.60 -11.21 -8.81
CA PHE A 44 8.76 -9.88 -8.20
C PHE A 44 7.42 -9.22 -7.89
N TRP A 45 6.42 -9.40 -8.76
CA TRP A 45 5.07 -8.91 -8.54
C TRP A 45 4.46 -9.50 -7.27
N SER A 46 4.41 -10.84 -7.18
CA SER A 46 3.77 -11.54 -6.07
C SER A 46 4.53 -11.40 -4.75
N SER A 47 5.87 -11.46 -4.77
CA SER A 47 6.67 -11.46 -3.54
C SER A 47 6.89 -10.07 -2.94
N CYS A 48 6.99 -9.02 -3.76
CA CYS A 48 7.49 -7.72 -3.30
C CYS A 48 6.57 -6.53 -3.59
N PHE A 49 5.62 -6.66 -4.52
CA PHE A 49 4.79 -5.53 -4.94
C PHE A 49 3.35 -5.69 -4.46
N ASP A 50 2.73 -6.84 -4.73
CA ASP A 50 1.31 -7.09 -4.44
C ASP A 50 1.01 -6.97 -2.93
N ALA A 51 1.74 -7.70 -2.09
CA ALA A 51 1.57 -7.65 -0.64
C ALA A 51 1.82 -6.25 -0.06
N THR A 52 2.88 -5.56 -0.51
CA THR A 52 3.25 -4.25 0.01
C THR A 52 2.25 -3.16 -0.39
N GLN A 53 1.64 -3.26 -1.58
CA GLN A 53 0.63 -2.30 -2.04
C GLN A 53 -0.61 -2.29 -1.14
N PHE A 54 -1.13 -3.46 -0.79
CA PHE A 54 -2.33 -3.55 0.05
C PHE A 54 -2.05 -3.15 1.51
N LEU A 55 -0.86 -3.48 2.02
CA LEU A 55 -0.43 -3.02 3.34
C LEU A 55 -0.32 -1.50 3.39
N TYR A 56 0.37 -0.90 2.42
CA TYR A 56 0.52 0.55 2.35
C TYR A 56 -0.83 1.27 2.25
N LEU A 57 -1.79 0.71 1.49
CA LEU A 57 -3.14 1.26 1.38
C LEU A 57 -3.86 1.31 2.75
N SER A 58 -3.57 0.37 3.65
CA SER A 58 -4.16 0.36 5.00
C SER A 58 -3.42 1.26 6.00
N GLU A 59 -2.14 1.54 5.75
CA GLU A 59 -1.27 2.32 6.64
C GLU A 59 -1.41 3.83 6.41
N ILE A 60 -1.74 4.24 5.18
CA ILE A 60 -1.79 5.65 4.78
C ILE A 60 -3.01 6.41 5.34
N PHE A 61 -4.07 5.69 5.74
CA PHE A 61 -5.30 6.32 6.19
C PHE A 61 -5.40 6.38 7.73
N PRO A 62 -5.79 7.55 8.28
CA PRO A 62 -6.05 7.68 9.71
C PRO A 62 -7.24 6.83 10.14
N THR A 63 -7.23 6.39 11.40
CA THR A 63 -8.10 5.33 11.93
C THR A 63 -9.58 5.58 11.68
N GLU A 64 -10.02 6.83 11.74
CA GLU A 64 -11.44 7.22 11.57
C GLU A 64 -11.96 7.01 10.14
N VAL A 65 -11.12 7.21 9.12
CA VAL A 65 -11.52 7.14 7.70
C VAL A 65 -10.93 5.93 6.97
N ARG A 66 -10.10 5.13 7.64
CA ARG A 66 -9.39 3.98 7.05
C ARG A 66 -10.30 3.02 6.30
N GLY A 67 -11.47 2.69 6.86
CA GLY A 67 -12.41 1.78 6.22
C GLY A 67 -12.93 2.31 4.88
N GLN A 68 -13.33 3.58 4.83
CA GLN A 68 -13.86 4.21 3.63
C GLN A 68 -12.75 4.50 2.60
N GLY A 69 -11.59 4.98 3.05
CA GLY A 69 -10.43 5.23 2.19
C GLY A 69 -9.90 3.96 1.52
N THR A 70 -9.79 2.88 2.27
CA THR A 70 -9.37 1.57 1.74
C THR A 70 -10.38 1.05 0.72
N ALA A 71 -11.69 1.18 0.99
CA ALA A 71 -12.73 0.74 0.06
C ALA A 71 -12.67 1.46 -1.29
N VAL A 72 -12.49 2.79 -1.29
CA VAL A 72 -12.33 3.58 -2.52
C VAL A 72 -11.05 3.20 -3.26
N GLY A 73 -9.94 2.99 -2.54
CA GLY A 73 -8.67 2.54 -3.11
C GLY A 73 -8.79 1.17 -3.79
N MET A 74 -9.46 0.21 -3.14
CA MET A 74 -9.72 -1.11 -3.72
C MET A 74 -10.65 -1.05 -4.93
N PHE A 75 -11.69 -0.21 -4.88
CA PHE A 75 -12.58 -0.01 -6.03
C PHE A 75 -11.80 0.52 -7.24
N ASN A 76 -10.95 1.54 -7.05
CA ASN A 76 -10.11 2.08 -8.11
C ASN A 76 -9.14 1.01 -8.67
N TRP A 77 -8.53 0.20 -7.79
CA TRP A 77 -7.65 -0.90 -8.19
C TRP A 77 -8.39 -1.92 -9.08
N PHE A 78 -9.55 -2.41 -8.64
CA PHE A 78 -10.32 -3.38 -9.42
C PHE A 78 -10.84 -2.79 -10.74
N ALA A 79 -11.26 -1.53 -10.75
CA ALA A 79 -11.68 -0.85 -11.97
C ALA A 79 -10.53 -0.79 -13.00
N ALA A 80 -9.31 -0.43 -12.57
CA ALA A 80 -8.14 -0.42 -13.44
C ALA A 80 -7.77 -1.83 -13.94
N GLN A 81 -7.87 -2.85 -13.08
CA GLN A 81 -7.60 -4.24 -13.46
C GLN A 81 -8.58 -4.76 -14.51
N ILE A 82 -9.88 -4.41 -14.42
CA ILE A 82 -10.87 -4.79 -15.44
C ILE A 82 -10.48 -4.22 -16.81
N VAL A 83 -10.06 -2.96 -16.87
CA VAL A 83 -9.63 -2.32 -18.12
C VAL A 83 -8.45 -3.07 -18.74
N ILE A 84 -7.42 -3.37 -17.95
CA ILE A 84 -6.23 -4.10 -18.43
C ILE A 84 -6.59 -5.53 -18.84
N LEU A 85 -7.46 -6.21 -18.10
CA LEU A 85 -7.86 -7.59 -18.41
C LEU A 85 -8.66 -7.68 -19.72
N CYS A 86 -9.57 -6.72 -19.97
CA CYS A 86 -10.35 -6.68 -21.20
C CYS A 86 -9.53 -6.17 -22.40
N ALA A 87 -8.74 -5.11 -22.20
CA ALA A 87 -7.97 -4.49 -23.27
C ALA A 87 -6.66 -5.23 -23.59
N GLY A 88 -6.10 -5.97 -22.63
CA GLY A 88 -4.80 -6.63 -22.73
C GLY A 88 -4.72 -7.62 -23.91
N PRO A 89 -5.62 -8.61 -24.03
CA PRO A 89 -5.61 -9.56 -25.14
C PRO A 89 -5.82 -8.88 -26.50
N VAL A 90 -6.68 -7.87 -26.58
CA VAL A 90 -6.94 -7.10 -27.80
C VAL A 90 -5.69 -6.32 -28.22
N ALA A 91 -5.02 -5.69 -27.25
CA ALA A 91 -3.80 -4.93 -27.50
C ALA A 91 -2.63 -5.85 -27.87
N LEU A 92 -2.48 -7.01 -27.22
CA LEU A 92 -1.46 -8.00 -27.60
C LEU A 92 -1.65 -8.52 -29.03
N ASN A 93 -2.88 -8.78 -29.46
CA ASN A 93 -3.16 -9.23 -30.83
C ASN A 93 -2.86 -8.16 -31.89
N ASN A 94 -3.14 -6.90 -31.61
CA ASN A 94 -2.95 -5.81 -32.59
C ASN A 94 -1.53 -5.22 -32.60
N ILE A 95 -0.89 -5.18 -31.43
CA ILE A 95 0.29 -4.34 -31.16
C ILE A 95 1.51 -5.20 -30.75
N THR A 96 1.30 -6.50 -30.46
CA THR A 96 2.31 -7.54 -30.18
C THR A 96 3.35 -7.07 -29.16
N TRP A 97 4.55 -6.71 -29.60
CA TRP A 97 5.66 -6.32 -28.72
C TRP A 97 5.52 -4.90 -28.16
N LYS A 98 4.83 -4.01 -28.88
CA LYS A 98 4.65 -2.61 -28.45
C LYS A 98 3.68 -2.47 -27.27
N PHE A 99 2.87 -3.50 -26.98
CA PHE A 99 2.00 -3.51 -25.80
C PHE A 99 2.80 -3.45 -24.50
N PHE A 100 3.98 -4.09 -24.47
CA PHE A 100 4.85 -4.06 -23.30
C PHE A 100 5.36 -2.65 -22.97
N LEU A 101 5.48 -1.76 -23.96
CA LEU A 101 5.83 -0.35 -23.71
C LEU A 101 4.76 0.38 -22.89
N VAL A 102 3.48 0.04 -23.08
CA VAL A 102 2.36 0.60 -22.31
C VAL A 102 2.43 0.18 -20.83
N LEU A 103 3.09 -0.94 -20.53
CA LEU A 103 3.34 -1.37 -19.15
C LEU A 103 4.64 -0.75 -18.59
N ILE A 104 5.70 -0.69 -19.39
CA ILE A 104 7.02 -0.16 -18.97
C ILE A 104 6.95 1.34 -18.62
N CYS A 105 6.31 2.15 -19.46
CA CYS A 105 6.25 3.61 -19.27
C CYS A 105 5.64 4.03 -17.92
N PRO A 106 4.42 3.58 -17.54
CA PRO A 106 3.85 3.93 -16.24
C PRO A 106 4.65 3.33 -15.08
N THR A 107 5.18 2.10 -15.20
CA THR A 107 6.05 1.54 -14.15
C THR A 107 7.31 2.37 -13.95
N ALA A 108 7.96 2.81 -15.02
CA ALA A 108 9.16 3.65 -14.94
C ALA A 108 8.87 5.03 -14.34
N LEU A 109 7.70 5.61 -14.63
CA LEU A 109 7.24 6.85 -14.00
C LEU A 109 6.86 6.67 -12.53
N TYR A 110 6.41 5.48 -12.14
CA TYR A 110 6.00 5.20 -10.77
C TYR A 110 7.18 5.04 -9.81
N ILE A 111 8.34 4.57 -10.28
CA ILE A 111 9.56 4.43 -9.46
C ILE A 111 10.00 5.76 -8.81
N PRO A 112 10.18 6.88 -9.54
CA PRO A 112 10.55 8.14 -8.91
C PRO A 112 9.41 8.68 -8.02
N VAL A 113 8.15 8.42 -8.36
CA VAL A 113 7.02 8.81 -7.50
C VAL A 113 7.10 8.08 -6.15
N ILE A 114 7.36 6.77 -6.14
CA ILE A 114 7.59 6.02 -4.90
C ILE A 114 8.79 6.60 -4.15
N TYR A 115 9.91 6.86 -4.85
CA TYR A 115 11.12 7.34 -4.19
C TYR A 115 10.95 8.70 -3.49
N PHE A 116 10.19 9.64 -4.07
CA PHE A 116 10.01 10.98 -3.49
C PHE A 116 8.78 11.11 -2.59
N PHE A 117 7.67 10.45 -2.89
CA PHE A 117 6.39 10.66 -2.20
C PHE A 117 6.04 9.56 -1.20
N PHE A 118 6.65 8.37 -1.29
CA PHE A 118 6.35 7.26 -0.41
C PHE A 118 7.50 7.12 0.59
N PRO A 119 7.41 7.76 1.79
CA PRO A 119 8.37 7.52 2.85
C PRO A 119 8.33 6.03 3.21
N GLU A 120 9.50 5.45 3.42
CA GLU A 120 9.64 4.02 3.69
C GLU A 120 9.04 3.72 5.08
N THR A 121 7.85 3.10 5.12
CA THR A 121 7.11 2.78 6.37
C THR A 121 7.73 1.63 7.17
N ASN A 122 8.86 1.07 6.71
CA ASN A 122 9.47 -0.11 7.29
C ASN A 122 10.08 0.20 8.67
N ASN A 123 9.58 -0.46 9.73
CA ASN A 123 9.97 -0.31 11.15
C ASN A 123 9.50 0.96 11.89
N ARG A 124 8.43 1.63 11.46
CA ARG A 124 7.78 2.70 12.24
C ARG A 124 6.48 2.18 12.87
N SER A 125 6.16 2.60 14.10
CA SER A 125 4.84 2.30 14.67
C SER A 125 3.75 3.02 13.85
N LEU A 126 2.54 2.46 13.82
CA LEU A 126 1.40 3.07 13.13
C LEU A 126 1.10 4.49 13.67
N GLU A 127 1.46 4.75 14.92
CA GLU A 127 1.34 6.06 15.59
C GLU A 127 2.34 7.08 15.00
N ASP A 128 3.60 6.69 14.78
CA ASP A 128 4.64 7.54 14.18
C ASP A 128 4.29 7.97 12.75
N ILE A 129 3.65 7.07 11.98
CA ILE A 129 3.20 7.33 10.61
C ILE A 129 2.04 8.33 10.62
N ASN A 130 1.10 8.21 11.55
CA ASN A 130 -0.04 9.13 11.65
C ASN A 130 0.37 10.56 12.06
N THR A 131 1.40 10.71 12.91
CA THR A 131 2.02 12.01 13.19
C THR A 131 2.63 12.69 11.96
N GLN A 132 3.15 11.92 10.99
CA GLN A 132 3.75 12.47 9.77
C GLN A 132 2.69 12.93 8.75
N PHE A 133 1.48 12.36 8.82
CA PHE A 133 0.32 12.74 8.00
C PHE A 133 -0.62 13.77 8.67
N GLY A 134 -0.24 14.29 9.85
CA GLY A 134 -0.88 15.46 10.47
C GLY A 134 -1.91 15.13 11.56
N GLU A 135 -1.92 13.92 12.11
CA GLU A 135 -2.68 13.65 13.33
C GLU A 135 -1.89 14.17 14.56
N GLU A 136 -2.51 15.04 15.36
CA GLU A 136 -1.96 15.46 16.66
C GLU A 136 -2.15 14.30 17.65
N VAL A 137 -1.22 13.35 17.64
CA VAL A 137 -1.26 12.20 18.54
C VAL A 137 -0.86 12.67 19.93
N ALA A 138 -1.85 12.85 20.80
CA ALA A 138 -1.63 12.73 22.23
C ALA A 138 -1.07 11.32 22.49
N VAL A 139 0.06 11.24 23.19
CA VAL A 139 0.73 10.04 23.70
C VAL A 139 1.79 9.41 22.78
N HIS A 140 3.05 9.81 22.99
CA HIS A 140 4.24 9.04 22.61
C HIS A 140 4.42 7.85 23.56
N PHE A 141 3.98 6.65 23.21
CA PHE A 141 4.24 5.44 24.03
C PHE A 141 5.71 4.99 24.03
N ALA A 142 6.53 5.47 23.08
CA ALA A 142 7.95 5.09 22.95
C ALA A 142 8.94 6.21 23.38
N GLY A 143 8.52 7.09 24.29
CA GLY A 143 9.38 8.16 24.81
C GLY A 143 8.76 9.08 25.86
N ALA A 144 7.58 8.75 26.41
CA ALA A 144 6.93 9.58 27.41
C ALA A 144 7.84 9.81 28.61
N THR A 145 8.08 11.09 28.93
CA THR A 145 8.77 11.45 30.17
C THR A 145 7.82 11.12 31.33
N GLU A 146 8.33 10.64 32.47
CA GLU A 146 7.51 10.22 33.64
C GLU A 146 6.45 11.27 34.08
N ALA A 147 6.67 12.54 33.74
CA ALA A 147 5.73 13.63 33.96
C ALA A 147 4.41 13.49 33.15
N GLU A 148 4.48 13.06 31.88
CA GLU A 148 3.31 12.95 30.99
C GLU A 148 2.46 11.72 31.32
N ILE A 149 3.10 10.62 31.76
CA ILE A 149 2.41 9.43 32.26
C ILE A 149 1.59 9.77 33.52
N LYS A 150 2.15 10.60 34.39
CA LYS A 150 1.51 11.01 35.65
C LYS A 150 0.37 12.00 35.44
N GLU A 151 0.45 12.84 34.39
CA GLU A 151 -0.65 13.70 33.95
C GLU A 151 -1.83 12.85 33.43
N TYR A 152 -1.53 11.81 32.66
CA TYR A 152 -2.53 10.90 32.09
C TYR A 152 -3.21 10.01 33.13
N GLU A 153 -2.45 9.49 34.10
CA GLU A 153 -3.02 8.76 35.25
C GLU A 153 -3.98 9.63 36.07
N ARG A 154 -3.66 10.93 36.25
CA ARG A 154 -4.57 11.87 36.91
C ARG A 154 -5.82 12.16 36.08
N ALA A 155 -5.69 12.28 34.76
CA ALA A 155 -6.83 12.48 33.87
C ALA A 155 -7.80 11.29 33.91
N ILE A 156 -7.29 10.06 33.85
CA ILE A 156 -8.08 8.82 33.97
C ILE A 156 -8.74 8.71 35.35
N GLN A 157 -8.03 9.06 36.43
CA GLN A 157 -8.61 9.09 37.78
C GLN A 157 -9.72 10.13 37.92
N MET A 158 -9.59 11.31 37.30
CA MET A 158 -10.62 12.35 37.32
C MET A 158 -11.87 11.93 36.53
N GLU A 159 -11.71 11.30 35.36
CA GLU A 159 -12.86 10.77 34.59
C GLU A 159 -13.57 9.62 35.30
N GLY A 160 -12.81 8.69 35.91
CA GLY A 160 -13.37 7.61 36.71
C GLY A 160 -14.16 8.12 37.93
N THR A 161 -13.68 9.18 38.58
CA THR A 161 -14.34 9.78 39.75
C THR A 161 -15.61 10.54 39.35
N GLN A 162 -15.62 11.23 38.21
CA GLN A 162 -16.82 11.91 37.69
C GLN A 162 -17.93 10.93 37.28
N ASN A 163 -17.56 9.78 36.69
CA ASN A 163 -18.54 8.73 36.33
C ASN A 163 -19.11 8.03 37.58
N PHE A 164 -18.29 7.79 38.61
CA PHE A 164 -18.80 7.30 39.90
C PHE A 164 -19.74 8.30 40.59
N GLY A 165 -19.41 9.60 40.56
CA GLY A 165 -20.25 10.66 41.12
C GLY A 165 -21.63 10.77 40.45
N LYS A 166 -21.69 10.66 39.12
CA LYS A 166 -22.96 10.61 38.38
C LYS A 166 -23.77 9.35 38.70
N ALA A 167 -23.13 8.18 38.78
CA ALA A 167 -23.81 6.93 39.11
C ALA A 167 -24.41 6.93 40.54
N SER A 168 -23.72 7.55 41.52
CA SER A 168 -24.24 7.66 42.89
C SER A 168 -25.42 8.63 43.03
N VAL A 169 -25.47 9.69 42.21
CA VAL A 169 -26.60 10.63 42.20
C VAL A 169 -27.85 9.98 41.61
N PHE A 170 -27.70 9.19 40.53
CA PHE A 170 -28.83 8.47 39.91
C PHE A 170 -29.45 7.39 40.82
N HIS A 171 -28.69 6.80 41.76
CA HIS A 171 -29.24 5.78 42.67
C HIS A 171 -30.01 6.36 43.87
N THR A 172 -29.89 7.67 44.12
CA THR A 172 -30.56 8.32 45.26
C THR A 172 -31.96 8.83 44.88
N GLU A 173 -32.24 9.12 43.61
CA GLU A 173 -33.53 9.68 43.17
C GLU A 173 -34.64 8.66 42.87
N THR A 174 -34.38 7.35 42.93
CA THR A 174 -35.39 6.30 42.63
C THR A 174 -36.14 5.76 43.86
N LYS A 175 -36.11 6.47 44.99
CA LYS A 175 -36.90 6.15 46.19
C LYS A 175 -37.71 7.36 46.67
N VAL A 176 -38.72 7.74 45.89
CA VAL A 176 -39.93 8.41 46.40
C VAL A 176 -41.12 7.88 45.61
#